data_AF-A0A1N6YR35-F1
#
_entry.id   AF-A0A1N6YR35-F1
#
_cell.length_a   1.000
_cell.length_b   1.000
_cell.length_c   1.000
_cell.angle_alpha   90.00
_cell.angle_beta   90.00
_cell.angle_gamma   90.00
#
_symmetry.space_group_name_H-M   'P 1'
#
loop_
_entity.id
_entity.type
_entity.pdbx_description
1 polymer ?
#
loop_
_entity_poly.entity_id
_entity_poly.type
_entity_poly.pdbx_seq_one_letter_code
_entity_poly.pdbx_strand_id
1 'polypeptide(L)'
;MMGFGPGMMGGGFSFIFWIVIIGVVYYFFKEYNRNNNRRNGNSDYSRHRDFENRKEIESRRNEDRAEQIARERYAKGEITKEELKEIIDNLNN
;
A
#
# COMPACT_ATOMS: atom_id res chain seq x y z
N MET A 1 -34.31 27.01 -26.46
CA MET A 1 -32.97 26.47 -26.15
C MET A 1 -32.31 27.38 -25.13
N MET A 2 -32.28 27.01 -23.85
CA MET A 2 -31.43 27.65 -22.84
C MET A 2 -30.92 26.56 -21.91
N GLY A 3 -29.70 26.09 -22.18
CA GLY A 3 -28.99 25.13 -21.35
C GLY A 3 -28.46 25.84 -20.11
N PHE A 4 -29.20 25.79 -19.02
CA PHE A 4 -28.69 26.12 -17.68
C PHE A 4 -28.03 24.86 -17.09
N GLY A 5 -26.74 24.70 -17.38
CA GLY A 5 -25.91 23.71 -16.71
C GLY A 5 -25.80 24.04 -15.21
N PRO A 6 -25.82 23.04 -14.31
CA PRO A 6 -25.90 23.22 -12.86
C PRO A 6 -24.57 23.68 -12.21
N GLY A 7 -23.82 24.58 -12.83
CA GLY A 7 -22.46 24.94 -12.43
C GLY A 7 -22.20 26.40 -12.06
N MET A 8 -23.17 27.32 -12.24
CA MET A 8 -22.85 28.76 -12.28
C MET A 8 -23.02 29.55 -10.96
N MET A 9 -23.32 28.92 -9.83
CA MET A 9 -23.43 29.63 -8.52
C MET A 9 -22.74 28.93 -7.33
N GLY A 10 -21.75 28.06 -7.55
CA GLY A 10 -21.12 27.30 -6.45
C GLY A 10 -19.62 27.00 -6.58
N GLY A 11 -18.92 27.63 -7.52
CA GLY A 11 -17.53 27.26 -7.85
C GLY A 11 -16.44 27.75 -6.88
N GLY A 12 -16.68 28.86 -6.16
CA GLY A 12 -15.67 29.48 -5.30
C GLY A 12 -15.57 28.86 -3.90
N PHE A 13 -16.72 28.58 -3.28
CA PHE A 13 -16.77 28.00 -1.92
C PHE A 13 -16.32 26.54 -1.90
N SER A 14 -16.51 25.81 -3.01
CA SER A 14 -16.06 24.42 -3.15
C SER A 14 -14.53 24.32 -3.15
N PHE A 15 -13.82 25.26 -3.81
CA PHE A 15 -12.36 25.20 -3.90
C PHE A 15 -11.65 25.34 -2.55
N ILE A 16 -12.15 26.23 -1.69
CA ILE A 16 -11.62 26.41 -0.33
C ILE A 16 -11.85 25.13 0.48
N PHE A 17 -13.01 24.51 0.35
CA PHE A 17 -13.34 23.25 1.00
C PHE A 17 -12.42 22.10 0.56
N TRP A 18 -12.08 22.01 -0.74
CA TRP A 18 -11.11 21.06 -1.26
C TRP A 18 -9.70 21.26 -0.68
N ILE A 19 -9.24 22.50 -0.55
CA ILE A 19 -7.93 22.80 0.07
C ILE A 19 -7.90 22.34 1.52
N VAL A 20 -8.96 22.58 2.29
CA VAL A 20 -9.07 22.15 3.69
C VAL A 20 -9.06 20.62 3.78
N ILE A 21 -9.82 19.92 2.94
CA ILE A 21 -9.83 18.45 2.90
C ILE A 21 -8.43 17.90 2.60
N ILE A 22 -7.74 18.43 1.60
CA ILE A 22 -6.40 17.99 1.22
C ILE A 22 -5.41 18.20 2.38
N GLY A 23 -5.51 19.33 3.09
CA GLY A 23 -4.68 19.62 4.26
C GLY A 23 -4.87 18.62 5.40
N VAL A 24 -6.13 18.25 5.70
CA VAL A 24 -6.44 17.27 6.75
C VAL A 24 -5.93 15.89 6.39
N VAL A 25 -6.12 15.43 5.14
CA VAL A 25 -5.61 14.14 4.67
C VAL A 25 -4.08 14.10 4.74
N TYR A 26 -3.40 15.16 4.29
CA TYR A 26 -1.93 15.25 4.38
C TYR A 26 -1.42 15.20 5.83
N TYR A 27 -2.09 15.90 6.75
CA TYR A 27 -1.75 15.87 8.17
C TYR A 27 -1.94 14.47 8.77
N PHE A 28 -3.05 13.81 8.49
CA PHE A 28 -3.31 12.44 8.94
C PHE A 28 -2.28 11.46 8.39
N PHE A 29 -1.94 11.53 7.10
CA PHE A 29 -0.89 10.69 6.51
C PHE A 29 0.49 10.96 7.12
N LYS A 30 0.83 12.22 7.38
CA LYS A 30 2.09 12.61 8.03
C LYS A 30 2.17 12.10 9.48
N GLU A 31 1.04 12.12 10.19
CA GLU A 31 0.95 11.65 11.58
C GLU A 31 0.93 10.12 11.67
N TYR A 32 0.18 9.44 10.79
CA TYR A 32 0.20 7.97 10.68
C TYR A 32 1.57 7.44 10.28
N ASN A 33 2.27 8.13 9.37
CA ASN A 33 3.61 7.73 8.94
C ASN A 33 4.71 8.12 9.93
N ARG A 34 4.40 8.94 10.95
CA ARG A 34 5.37 9.34 12.00
C ARG A 34 5.54 8.29 13.09
N ASN A 35 4.59 7.36 13.25
CA ASN A 35 4.66 6.34 14.29
C ASN A 35 5.56 5.12 13.95
N ASN A 36 6.08 5.03 12.72
CA ASN A 36 6.94 3.89 12.34
C ASN A 36 8.43 4.10 12.61
N ASN A 37 8.83 5.23 13.19
CA ASN A 37 10.23 5.48 13.55
C ASN A 37 10.41 5.81 15.04
N ARG A 38 9.81 5.00 15.92
CA ARG A 38 10.47 4.74 17.21
C ARG A 38 11.69 3.86 16.92
N ARG A 39 12.74 4.51 16.40
CA ARG A 39 14.08 3.94 16.34
C ARG A 39 14.45 3.60 17.78
N ASN A 40 14.48 2.30 17.99
CA ASN A 40 14.82 1.60 19.20
C ASN A 40 16.18 2.15 19.70
N GLY A 41 16.11 3.05 20.66
CA GLY A 41 17.27 3.44 21.45
C GLY A 41 17.50 2.34 22.48
N ASN A 42 18.11 1.23 22.06
CA ASN A 42 18.82 0.41 23.01
C ASN A 42 20.02 -0.25 22.33
N SER A 43 21.16 0.37 22.55
CA SER A 43 22.47 -0.24 22.42
C SER A 43 22.58 -1.35 23.46
N ASP A 44 22.41 -2.61 23.07
CA ASP A 44 23.01 -3.70 23.82
C ASP A 44 23.28 -4.92 22.93
N TYR A 45 24.51 -5.38 23.08
CA TYR A 45 25.19 -6.52 22.48
C TYR A 45 24.29 -7.71 22.12
N SER A 46 24.27 -8.13 20.84
CA SER A 46 24.00 -9.53 20.40
C SER A 46 24.22 -9.72 18.90
N ARG A 47 25.45 -9.48 18.43
CA ARG A 47 25.88 -9.67 17.03
C ARG A 47 26.08 -11.17 16.72
N HIS A 48 25.00 -11.97 16.68
CA HIS A 48 25.06 -13.33 16.11
C HIS A 48 23.72 -13.99 15.69
N ARG A 49 22.58 -13.28 15.68
CA ARG A 49 21.27 -13.87 15.27
C ARG A 49 20.51 -13.13 14.17
N ASP A 50 21.07 -12.05 13.61
CA ASP A 50 20.35 -11.20 12.63
C ASP A 50 20.42 -11.67 11.17
N PHE A 51 21.28 -12.65 10.86
CA PHE A 51 21.42 -13.13 9.48
C PHE A 51 20.26 -14.03 9.04
N GLU A 52 19.62 -14.72 9.98
CA GLU A 52 18.51 -15.64 9.72
C GLU A 52 17.18 -14.88 9.60
N ASN A 53 16.91 -13.95 10.53
CA ASN A 53 15.73 -13.08 10.47
C ASN A 53 15.69 -12.20 9.22
N ARG A 54 16.84 -11.70 8.72
CA ARG A 54 16.87 -10.91 7.49
C ARG A 54 16.48 -11.73 6.27
N LYS A 55 16.92 -12.99 6.20
CA LYS A 55 16.54 -13.91 5.11
C LYS A 55 15.04 -14.22 5.15
N GLU A 56 14.47 -14.43 6.34
CA GLU A 56 13.05 -14.71 6.52
C GLU A 56 12.16 -13.49 6.17
N ILE A 57 12.59 -12.27 6.52
CA ILE A 57 11.87 -11.05 6.13
C ILE A 57 11.94 -10.84 4.61
N GLU A 58 13.08 -11.14 4.00
CA GLU A 58 13.26 -11.00 2.55
C GLU A 58 12.53 -12.09 1.76
N SER A 59 12.42 -13.32 2.30
CA SER A 59 11.62 -14.40 1.69
C SER A 59 10.13 -14.07 1.71
N ARG A 60 9.58 -13.66 2.87
CA ARG A 60 8.17 -13.24 2.98
C ARG A 60 7.83 -12.08 2.06
N ARG A 61 8.72 -11.10 1.94
CA ARG A 61 8.53 -9.96 1.03
C ARG A 61 8.52 -10.39 -0.44
N ASN A 62 9.28 -11.41 -0.80
CA ASN A 62 9.31 -11.97 -2.15
C ASN A 62 8.10 -12.86 -2.42
N GLU A 63 7.62 -13.62 -1.43
CA GLU A 63 6.37 -14.39 -1.47
C GLU A 63 5.18 -13.47 -1.72
N ASP A 64 5.04 -12.40 -0.91
CA ASP A 64 3.97 -11.39 -1.08
C ASP A 64 3.98 -10.76 -2.48
N ARG A 65 5.18 -10.54 -3.05
CA ARG A 65 5.34 -9.98 -4.40
C ARG A 65 4.97 -10.99 -5.48
N ALA A 66 5.37 -12.24 -5.33
CA ALA A 66 5.05 -13.30 -6.28
C ALA A 66 3.54 -13.57 -6.32
N GLU A 67 2.88 -13.58 -5.17
CA GLU A 67 1.42 -13.71 -5.09
C GLU A 67 0.70 -12.56 -5.78
N GLN A 68 1.13 -11.31 -5.54
CA GLN A 68 0.54 -10.13 -6.18
C GLN A 68 0.65 -10.19 -7.70
N ILE A 69 1.83 -10.55 -8.22
CA ILE A 69 2.04 -10.69 -9.66
C ILE A 69 1.12 -11.78 -10.25
N ALA A 70 0.97 -12.92 -9.56
CA ALA A 70 0.08 -13.99 -10.01
C ALA A 70 -1.39 -13.52 -10.05
N ARG A 71 -1.86 -12.81 -9.01
CA ARG A 71 -3.22 -12.24 -8.97
C ARG A 71 -3.45 -11.21 -10.08
N GLU A 72 -2.47 -10.37 -10.38
CA GLU A 72 -2.55 -9.43 -11.50
C GLU A 72 -2.65 -10.13 -12.84
N ARG A 73 -1.86 -11.18 -13.07
CA ARG A 73 -1.91 -11.98 -14.30
C ARG A 73 -3.25 -12.69 -14.46
N TYR A 74 -3.81 -13.19 -13.37
CA TYR A 74 -5.16 -13.78 -13.37
C TYR A 74 -6.23 -12.75 -13.72
N ALA A 75 -6.16 -11.54 -13.15
CA ALA A 75 -7.08 -10.45 -13.47
C ALA A 75 -6.99 -10.00 -14.94
N LYS A 76 -5.80 -10.12 -15.54
CA LYS A 76 -5.58 -9.88 -16.98
C LYS A 76 -5.99 -11.05 -17.87
N GLY A 77 -6.31 -12.21 -17.29
CA GLY A 77 -6.60 -13.45 -18.04
C GLY A 77 -5.37 -14.10 -18.67
N GLU A 78 -4.16 -13.74 -18.23
CA GLU A 78 -2.90 -14.34 -18.70
C GLU A 78 -2.66 -15.74 -18.11
N ILE A 79 -3.28 -16.04 -16.97
CA ILE A 79 -3.24 -17.35 -16.32
C ILE A 79 -4.65 -17.78 -15.91
N THR A 80 -4.86 -19.08 -15.84
CA THR A 80 -6.11 -19.69 -15.38
C THR A 80 -6.22 -19.69 -13.85
N LYS A 81 -7.41 -20.01 -13.34
CA LYS A 81 -7.65 -20.08 -11.89
C LYS A 81 -6.85 -21.21 -11.25
N GLU A 82 -6.66 -22.30 -11.99
CA GLU A 82 -5.91 -23.48 -11.62
C GLU A 82 -4.42 -23.13 -11.48
N GLU A 83 -3.85 -22.43 -12.46
CA GLU A 83 -2.46 -21.97 -12.43
C GLU A 83 -2.21 -20.95 -11.31
N LEU A 84 -3.14 -20.02 -11.08
CA LEU A 84 -3.04 -19.09 -9.95
C LEU A 84 -2.98 -19.87 -8.62
N LYS A 85 -3.83 -20.88 -8.47
CA LYS A 85 -3.87 -21.68 -7.24
C LYS A 85 -2.58 -22.45 -7.03
N GLU A 86 -2.03 -23.06 -8.08
CA GLU A 86 -0.74 -23.76 -8.02
C GLU A 86 0.41 -22.83 -7.62
N ILE A 87 0.41 -21.58 -8.10
CA ILE A 87 1.40 -20.58 -7.71
C ILE A 87 1.25 -20.23 -6.22
N ILE A 88 0.03 -20.01 -5.73
CA ILE A 88 -0.22 -19.68 -4.32
C ILE A 88 0.15 -20.85 -3.40
N ASP A 89 -0.19 -22.08 -3.80
CA ASP A 89 0.11 -23.30 -3.02
C ASP A 89 1.64 -23.54 -2.95
N ASN A 90 2.38 -23.25 -4.02
CA ASN A 90 3.86 -23.34 -4.03
C ASN A 90 4.55 -22.23 -3.21
N LEU A 91 3.91 -21.08 -3.02
CA LEU A 91 4.48 -19.97 -2.23
C LEU A 91 4.28 -20.16 -0.71
N ASN A 92 3.27 -20.93 -0.31
CA ASN A 92 2.94 -21.20 1.09
C ASN A 92 3.61 -22.48 1.66
N ASN A 93 4.41 -23.18 0.86
CA ASN A 93 5.06 -24.45 1.20
C ASN A 93 6.57 -24.30 1.18
#